data_AF-A0AAE0Q424-F1
#
_entry.id   AF-A0AAE0Q424-F1
#
_cell.length_a   1.000
_cell.length_b   1.000
_cell.length_c   1.000
_cell.angle_alpha   90.00
_cell.angle_beta   90.00
_cell.angle_gamma   90.00
#
_symmetry.space_group_name_H-M   'P 1'
#
loop_
_entity.id
_entity.type
_entity.pdbx_description
1 polymer ?
#
loop_
_entity_poly.entity_id
_entity_poly.type
_entity_poly.pdbx_seq_one_letter_code
_entity_poly.pdbx_strand_id
1 'polypeptide(L)'
;MSIVNETSVILEWHAPRETGGRQDVVYNIVCKKCSAERRACSHCDDSVEFTPRQLGLTDTRVFISNLLAHTLYTFEIQAVNGVTNKSPYPAQHVSVDISTNQAVPCGLQLSSSHTRL
;
A
#
# COMPACT_ATOMS: atom_id res chain seq x y z
N MET A 1 29.60 -9.70 -8.28
CA MET A 1 28.32 -10.41 -8.47
C MET A 1 27.21 -9.43 -8.15
N SER A 2 26.45 -8.98 -9.15
CA SER A 2 25.34 -8.05 -8.95
C SER A 2 24.05 -8.85 -8.83
N ILE A 3 23.52 -8.97 -7.61
CA ILE A 3 22.19 -9.53 -7.38
C ILE A 3 21.21 -8.40 -7.73
N VAL A 4 20.71 -8.39 -8.96
CA VAL A 4 19.67 -7.46 -9.39
C VAL A 4 18.32 -8.04 -8.99
N ASN A 5 17.92 -7.78 -7.74
CA ASN A 5 16.59 -8.12 -7.21
C ASN A 5 15.80 -6.84 -6.86
N GLU A 6 15.94 -5.79 -7.66
CA GLU A 6 15.23 -4.53 -7.43
C GLU A 6 13.93 -4.52 -8.25
N THR A 7 12.80 -4.83 -7.61
CA THR A 7 11.46 -4.53 -8.16
C THR A 7 10.81 -3.41 -7.36
N SER A 8 10.17 -2.47 -8.06
CA SER A 8 9.59 -1.26 -7.48
C SER A 8 8.21 -0.98 -8.05
N VAL A 9 7.34 -0.35 -7.25
CA VAL A 9 6.00 0.05 -7.65
C VAL A 9 5.69 1.46 -7.15
N ILE A 10 4.79 2.15 -7.86
CA ILE A 10 4.21 3.40 -7.40
C ILE A 10 2.74 3.10 -7.10
N LEU A 11 2.31 3.39 -5.88
CA LEU A 11 0.89 3.42 -5.53
C LEU A 11 0.40 4.85 -5.60
N GLU A 12 -0.71 5.06 -6.30
CA GLU A 12 -1.44 6.31 -6.35
C GLU A 12 -2.91 6.03 -6.09
N TRP A 13 -3.54 6.82 -5.21
CA TRP A 13 -4.95 6.69 -4.87
C TRP A 13 -5.63 8.05 -4.86
N HIS A 14 -6.96 8.01 -4.72
CA HIS A 14 -7.76 9.22 -4.54
C HIS A 14 -8.12 9.38 -3.07
N ALA A 15 -8.24 10.63 -2.61
CA ALA A 15 -8.74 10.91 -1.28
C ALA A 15 -10.16 10.35 -1.11
N PRO A 16 -10.54 9.88 0.10
CA PRO A 16 -11.90 9.45 0.38
C PRO A 16 -12.91 10.56 0.05
N ARG A 17 -14.01 10.20 -0.63
CA ARG A 17 -15.03 11.17 -1.06
C ARG A 17 -15.73 11.85 0.11
N GLU A 18 -15.86 11.14 1.22
CA GLU A 18 -16.43 11.65 2.46
C GLU A 18 -15.36 11.49 3.52
N THR A 19 -14.85 12.60 4.07
CA THR A 19 -13.93 12.59 5.23
C THR A 19 -14.65 12.89 6.53
N GLY A 20 -15.99 12.90 6.51
CA GLY A 20 -16.81 13.40 7.62
C GLY A 20 -16.59 14.88 7.93
N GLY A 21 -16.18 15.68 6.93
CA GLY A 21 -15.88 17.11 7.08
C GLY A 21 -14.52 17.42 7.70
N ARG A 22 -13.66 16.41 7.89
CA ARG A 22 -12.33 16.60 8.47
C ARG A 22 -11.24 16.77 7.41
N GLN A 23 -10.22 17.55 7.78
CA GLN A 23 -9.04 17.83 6.97
C GLN A 23 -7.77 17.22 7.57
N ASP A 24 -7.86 16.51 8.70
CA ASP A 24 -6.74 15.86 9.39
C ASP A 24 -6.51 14.41 8.94
N VAL A 25 -6.91 14.07 7.71
CA VAL A 25 -6.76 12.72 7.18
C VAL A 25 -5.32 12.49 6.75
N VAL A 26 -4.73 11.39 7.21
CA VAL A 26 -3.42 10.87 6.81
C VAL A 26 -3.55 9.41 6.37
N TYR A 27 -2.61 8.93 5.57
CA TYR A 27 -2.61 7.58 5.02
C TYR A 27 -1.48 6.73 5.60
N ASN A 28 -1.79 5.46 5.87
CA ASN A 28 -0.83 4.45 6.28
C ASN A 28 -0.87 3.28 5.30
N ILE A 29 0.29 2.72 4.96
CA ILE A 29 0.39 1.59 4.03
C ILE A 29 0.75 0.32 4.80
N VAL A 30 -0.16 -0.65 4.81
CA VAL A 30 0.12 -1.99 5.32
C VAL A 30 0.60 -2.85 4.16
N CYS A 31 1.81 -3.39 4.26
CA CYS A 31 2.38 -4.27 3.25
C CYS A 31 2.30 -5.72 3.72
N LYS A 32 1.73 -6.58 2.89
CA LYS A 32 1.65 -8.02 3.10
C LYS A 32 2.27 -8.75 1.91
N LYS A 33 2.99 -9.83 2.20
CA LYS A 33 3.57 -10.74 1.23
C LYS A 33 2.80 -12.06 1.32
N CYS A 34 2.14 -12.43 0.24
CA CYS A 34 1.30 -13.62 0.16
C CYS A 34 2.01 -14.71 -0.64
N SER A 35 2.08 -15.91 -0.08
CA SER A 35 2.54 -17.08 -0.82
C SER A 35 1.33 -17.81 -1.42
N ALA A 36 1.34 -17.99 -2.75
CA ALA A 36 0.32 -18.80 -3.43
C ALA A 36 0.27 -20.24 -2.90
N GLU A 37 1.40 -20.78 -2.45
CA GLU A 37 1.51 -22.15 -1.93
C GLU A 37 0.88 -22.30 -0.55
N ARG A 38 1.02 -21.30 0.32
CA ARG A 38 0.58 -21.41 1.73
C ARG A 38 -0.79 -20.80 2.01
N ARG A 39 -1.43 -20.14 1.02
CA ARG A 39 -2.68 -19.35 1.20
C ARG A 39 -2.65 -18.44 2.45
N ALA A 40 -1.46 -17.99 2.81
CA ALA A 40 -1.23 -17.18 4.00
C ALA A 40 -0.37 -15.99 3.62
N CYS A 41 -0.70 -14.84 4.18
CA CYS A 41 0.02 -13.59 3.98
C CYS A 41 0.74 -13.23 5.28
N SER A 42 2.02 -12.90 5.18
CA SER A 42 2.80 -12.33 6.28
C SER A 42 3.01 -10.84 6.04
N HIS A 43 3.45 -10.11 7.06
CA HIS A 43 4.00 -8.78 6.84
C HIS A 43 5.18 -8.84 5.86
N CYS A 44 5.38 -7.75 5.12
CA CYS A 44 6.54 -7.62 4.25
C CYS A 44 7.85 -7.64 5.03
N ASP A 45 8.90 -8.08 4.36
CA ASP A 45 10.26 -8.08 4.90
C ASP A 45 10.73 -6.63 5.16
N ASP A 46 11.57 -6.43 6.19
CA ASP A 46 12.10 -5.10 6.57
C ASP A 46 12.94 -4.43 5.46
N SER A 47 13.32 -5.18 4.42
CA SER A 47 14.04 -4.66 3.27
C SER A 47 13.19 -3.80 2.35
N VAL A 48 11.85 -3.90 2.42
CA VAL A 48 10.94 -3.12 1.58
C VAL A 48 10.94 -1.66 2.03
N GLU A 49 11.23 -0.75 1.11
CA GLU A 49 11.35 0.67 1.40
C GLU A 49 10.15 1.46 0.88
N PHE A 50 9.74 2.48 1.65
CA PHE A 50 8.62 3.37 1.32
C PHE A 50 9.09 4.81 1.28
N THR A 51 8.98 5.45 0.12
CA THR A 51 9.34 6.86 -0.09
C THR A 51 8.09 7.68 -0.41
N PRO A 52 7.80 8.76 0.34
CA PRO A 52 8.64 9.40 1.36
C PRO A 52 8.59 8.76 2.76
N ARG A 53 7.56 7.96 3.07
CA ARG A 53 7.37 7.24 4.33
C ARG A 53 6.25 6.21 4.18
N GLN A 54 6.16 5.25 5.10
CA GLN A 54 5.08 4.23 5.11
C GLN A 54 3.82 4.69 5.86
N LEU A 55 3.99 5.47 6.92
CA LEU A 55 2.94 5.91 7.83
C LEU A 55 2.84 7.43 7.83
N GLY A 56 1.64 7.98 8.06
CA GLY A 56 1.41 9.42 8.19
C GLY A 56 1.62 10.18 6.87
N LEU A 57 1.27 9.57 5.75
CA LEU A 57 1.32 10.20 4.44
C LEU A 57 0.20 11.24 4.31
N THR A 58 0.55 12.44 3.87
CA THR A 58 -0.43 13.49 3.54
C THR A 58 -0.79 13.48 2.05
N ASP A 59 0.14 13.02 1.22
CA ASP A 59 -0.04 12.88 -0.22
C ASP A 59 -0.70 11.53 -0.55
N THR A 60 -1.38 11.46 -1.70
CA THR A 60 -2.04 10.24 -2.17
C THR A 60 -1.17 9.39 -3.09
N ARG A 61 0.15 9.39 -2.83
CA ARG A 61 1.16 8.68 -3.60
C ARG A 61 2.27 8.15 -2.70
N VAL A 62 2.76 6.94 -2.99
CA VAL A 62 3.98 6.39 -2.38
C VAL A 62 4.78 5.58 -3.41
N PHE A 63 6.10 5.71 -3.38
CA PHE A 63 7.02 4.84 -4.12
C PHE A 63 7.53 3.73 -3.19
N ILE A 64 7.49 2.50 -3.68
CA ILE A 64 7.85 1.30 -2.91
C ILE A 64 8.93 0.53 -3.68
N SER A 65 10.04 0.21 -3.03
CA SER A 65 11.21 -0.46 -3.62
C SER A 65 11.66 -1.68 -2.82
N ASN A 66 12.64 -2.42 -3.37
CA ASN A 66 13.20 -3.65 -2.79
C ASN A 66 12.16 -4.76 -2.60
N LEU A 67 11.16 -4.81 -3.49
CA LEU A 67 10.23 -5.93 -3.55
C LEU A 67 10.91 -7.14 -4.19
N LEU A 68 10.55 -8.34 -3.73
CA LEU A 68 11.06 -9.57 -4.30
C LEU A 68 10.34 -9.90 -5.59
N ALA A 69 11.10 -10.23 -6.64
CA ALA A 69 10.50 -10.68 -7.88
C ALA A 69 9.70 -11.99 -7.69
N HIS A 70 8.75 -12.21 -8.59
CA HIS A 70 7.80 -13.33 -8.62
C HIS A 70 7.04 -13.56 -7.32
N THR A 71 6.73 -12.47 -6.62
CA THR A 71 6.03 -12.51 -5.34
C THR A 71 4.72 -11.74 -5.44
N LEU A 72 3.67 -12.28 -4.80
CA LEU A 72 2.41 -11.58 -4.65
C LEU A 72 2.45 -10.72 -3.39
N TYR A 73 2.25 -9.43 -3.57
CA TYR A 73 2.10 -8.47 -2.49
C TYR A 73 0.68 -7.95 -2.43
N THR A 74 0.18 -7.72 -1.22
CA THR A 74 -1.07 -7.00 -0.96
C THR A 74 -0.73 -5.75 -0.19
N PHE A 75 -1.13 -4.60 -0.71
CA PHE A 75 -0.97 -3.31 -0.06
C PHE A 75 -2.34 -2.80 0.39
N GLU A 76 -2.48 -2.50 1.68
CA GLU A 76 -3.70 -1.90 2.24
C GLU A 76 -3.43 -0.43 2.56
N ILE A 77 -4.17 0.46 1.90
CA ILE A 77 -4.10 1.90 2.10
C ILE A 77 -5.17 2.27 3.13
N GLN A 78 -4.74 2.61 4.34
CA GLN A 78 -5.61 2.95 5.45
C GLN A 78 -5.75 4.47 5.54
N ALA A 79 -6.98 4.97 5.54
CA ALA A 79 -7.26 6.37 5.83
C ALA A 79 -7.49 6.55 7.34
N VAL A 80 -6.64 7.35 7.98
CA VAL A 80 -6.65 7.58 9.42
C VAL A 80 -6.88 9.06 9.70
N ASN A 81 -7.66 9.38 10.73
CA ASN A 81 -7.88 10.72 11.23
C ASN A 81 -7.85 10.72 12.77
N GLY A 82 -8.01 11.90 13.40
CA GLY A 82 -7.99 12.04 14.86
C GLY A 82 -9.11 11.29 15.61
N VAL A 83 -10.09 10.71 14.91
CA VAL A 83 -11.17 9.90 15.51
C VAL A 83 -11.14 8.43 15.12
N THR A 84 -10.23 7.98 14.26
CA THR A 84 -10.12 6.56 13.90
C THR A 84 -9.90 5.67 15.14
N ASN A 85 -9.13 6.14 16.12
CA ASN A 85 -8.89 5.42 17.38
C ASN A 85 -10.03 5.58 18.42
N LYS A 86 -11.14 6.25 18.06
CA LYS A 86 -12.36 6.36 18.88
C LYS A 86 -13.47 5.43 18.43
N SER A 87 -13.30 4.81 17.25
CA SER A 87 -14.22 3.80 16.73
C SER A 87 -13.86 2.43 17.29
N PRO A 88 -14.84 1.59 17.68
CA PRO A 88 -14.61 0.18 17.95
C PRO A 88 -14.35 -0.63 16.66
N TYR A 89 -14.55 -0.02 15.48
CA TYR A 89 -14.33 -0.66 14.18
C TYR A 89 -12.93 -0.37 13.63
N PRO A 90 -12.32 -1.30 12.87
CA PRO A 90 -11.05 -1.09 12.20
C PRO A 90 -11.08 0.14 11.28
N ALA A 91 -9.92 0.75 11.06
CA ALA A 91 -9.78 1.80 10.07
C ALA A 91 -10.22 1.31 8.68
N GLN A 92 -11.02 2.13 8.00
CA GLN A 92 -11.41 1.87 6.61
C GLN A 92 -10.15 1.82 5.73
N HIS A 93 -10.09 0.85 4.83
CA HIS A 93 -8.94 0.65 3.96
C HIS A 93 -9.37 0.15 2.58
N VAL A 94 -8.50 0.40 1.60
CA VAL A 94 -8.58 -0.19 0.27
C VAL A 94 -7.37 -1.08 0.08
N SER A 95 -7.59 -2.30 -0.42
CA SER A 95 -6.52 -3.26 -0.69
C SER A 95 -6.23 -3.37 -2.18
N VAL A 96 -4.96 -3.47 -2.54
CA VAL A 96 -4.49 -3.67 -3.91
C VAL A 96 -3.50 -4.83 -3.92
N ASP A 97 -3.76 -5.82 -4.78
CA ASP A 97 -2.90 -6.96 -5.00
C ASP A 97 -1.98 -6.73 -6.20
N ILE A 98 -0.69 -6.95 -6.02
CA ILE A 98 0.35 -6.73 -7.03
C ILE A 98 1.25 -7.97 -7.09
N SER A 99 1.30 -8.58 -8.27
CA SER A 99 2.27 -9.62 -8.58
C SER A 99 3.47 -8.99 -9.27
N THR A 100 4.63 -8.96 -8.60
CA THR A 100 5.88 -8.45 -9.19
C THR A 100 6.46 -9.52 -10.12
N ASN A 101 6.04 -9.62 -11.38
CA ASN A 101 6.74 -10.48 -12.35
C ASN A 101 8.16 -9.93 -12.60
N GLN A 102 9.16 -10.80 -12.81
CA GLN A 102 10.50 -10.35 -13.20
C GLN A 102 10.40 -9.35 -14.37
N ALA A 103 10.82 -8.12 -14.09
CA ALA A 103 10.79 -6.96 -14.96
C ALA A 103 9.41 -6.59 -15.56
N VAL A 104 8.76 -5.61 -14.94
CA VAL A 104 8.06 -4.57 -15.70
C VAL A 104 8.65 -3.22 -15.29
N PRO A 105 9.60 -2.65 -16.05
CA PRO A 105 9.81 -1.22 -15.99
C PRO A 105 8.55 -0.56 -16.57
N CYS A 106 8.05 0.44 -15.85
CA CYS A 106 7.00 1.39 -16.25
C CYS A 106 5.60 1.17 -15.64
N GLY A 107 5.30 2.02 -14.65
CA GLY A 107 4.02 2.70 -14.46
C GLY A 107 2.74 1.89 -14.59
N LEU A 108 2.46 1.01 -13.62
CA LEU A 108 1.10 0.54 -13.41
C LEU A 108 0.29 1.62 -12.68
N GLN A 109 -0.37 2.48 -13.46
CA GLN A 109 -1.45 3.36 -12.99
C GLN A 109 -2.68 2.47 -12.73
N LEU A 110 -2.88 2.05 -11.47
CA LEU A 110 -4.12 1.38 -11.06
C LEU A 110 -4.98 2.38 -10.29
N SER A 111 -5.95 2.98 -10.98
CA SER A 111 -6.99 3.77 -10.33
C SER A 111 -7.87 2.85 -9.50
N SER A 112 -7.68 2.79 -8.18
CA SER A 112 -8.61 2.08 -7.31
C SER A 112 -9.95 2.84 -7.30
N SER A 113 -11.01 2.15 -7.73
CA SER A 113 -12.39 2.62 -7.72
C SER A 113 -12.83 3.10 -6.33
N HIS A 114 -13.43 4.30 -6.31
CA HIS A 114 -14.00 5.00 -5.17
C HIS A 114 -14.52 4.11 -4.02
N THR A 115 -14.12 4.43 -2.78
CA THR A 115 -14.74 3.90 -1.57
C THR A 115 -15.28 5.06 -0.72
N ARG A 116 -16.57 4.98 -0.38
CA ARG A 116 -17.23 5.80 0.67
C ARG A 116 -16.82 5.24 2.04
N LEU A 117 -16.65 6.12 3.02
CA LEU A 117 -16.54 5.75 4.44
C LEU A 117 -17.83 5.08 4.94
#